data_AF-A0A538KTW2-F1
#
_entry.id   AF-A0A538KTW2-F1
#
_cell.length_a   1.000
_cell.length_b   1.000
_cell.length_c   1.000
_cell.angle_alpha   90.00
_cell.angle_beta   90.00
_cell.angle_gamma   90.00
#
_symmetry.space_group_name_H-M   'P 1'
#
loop_
_entity.id
_entity.type
_entity.pdbx_description
1 polymer ?
#
loop_
_entity_poly.entity_id
_entity_poly.type
_entity_poly.pdbx_seq_one_letter_code
_entity_poly.pdbx_strand_id
1 'polypeptide(L)'
;MTFPTLLPRKALALALGIVLAALAASSASAASVRSFRPVAVRDGALFFKVRAIAPERVTRVRLVLGERFYPVSTSVVRAALRRRGVVRARIVEATIARAGKRAARRKAARLQVYLKPASGGGTSRPAPAGDSAPAAPAATTGSPARPAAPAPAPTGTKTTRTTLNTAPCDAQFGTFASPTNIPGACWRPYADSSPFNQPLPANPRLDQHSTEMAATMVGWGKPMDPYVGAADTTSDWSHPIYFSSPADPVFTVHCTKSWGTCEVEGMQVRIPDAARAAGGGDGHMAVIDQQNGWEYDFWQVQSKPQGGGQLVISWGGRTAIGTPDADGLGSDATAANFGLAAGVVRLPELQAGQINHALFMMIKCDGGGHVYPAMGNGSACGSGTIAPKEGARVFLDMTDEQIAALGLPTWKAAIITALAHYGAFVGDTGGSPWEIELESASTYTSFGMPDPWVDFAKQQPGVTEWRSKYVLPFADGIDWGRYLKVADPCVTQRTC
;
A
#
# COMPACT_ATOMS: atom_id res chain seq x y z
N MET A 1 19.25 -66.73 0.38
CA MET A 1 18.35 -67.28 1.42
C MET A 1 18.35 -66.30 2.56
N THR A 2 17.27 -65.53 2.76
CA THR A 2 17.28 -64.39 3.71
C THR A 2 15.86 -64.00 4.11
N PHE A 3 15.43 -64.44 5.29
CA PHE A 3 14.34 -63.96 6.18
C PHE A 3 14.25 -64.98 7.35
N PRO A 4 13.65 -64.67 8.51
CA PRO A 4 12.86 -63.48 8.90
C PRO A 4 13.78 -62.46 9.67
N THR A 5 13.45 -61.67 10.71
CA THR A 5 12.30 -61.61 11.63
C THR A 5 12.03 -60.21 12.20
N LEU A 6 10.89 -60.11 12.90
CA LEU A 6 10.19 -58.96 13.47
C LEU A 6 10.86 -58.22 14.65
N LEU A 7 10.41 -56.96 14.82
CA LEU A 7 10.55 -56.10 16.00
C LEU A 7 9.85 -56.66 17.26
N PRO A 8 10.26 -56.17 18.45
CA PRO A 8 9.27 -55.65 19.41
C PRO A 8 9.57 -54.20 19.88
N ARG A 9 8.63 -53.62 20.64
CA ARG A 9 8.61 -52.21 21.10
C ARG A 9 8.97 -52.07 22.60
N LYS A 10 9.31 -50.83 22.98
CA LYS A 10 9.35 -50.22 24.34
C LYS A 10 10.65 -50.34 25.15
N ALA A 11 11.32 -49.21 25.35
CA ALA A 11 11.96 -48.82 26.61
C ALA A 11 12.04 -47.28 26.66
N LEU A 12 11.68 -46.66 27.81
CA LEU A 12 11.75 -45.21 28.03
C LEU A 12 11.69 -44.92 29.55
N ALA A 13 12.80 -44.46 30.15
CA ALA A 13 12.87 -43.61 31.36
C ALA A 13 14.30 -43.54 31.96
N LEU A 14 14.63 -42.38 32.57
CA LEU A 14 15.75 -42.10 33.52
C LEU A 14 17.20 -42.26 32.96
N ALA A 15 18.21 -41.50 33.42
CA ALA A 15 18.31 -40.35 34.35
C ALA A 15 19.41 -39.39 33.83
N LEU A 16 19.25 -38.06 33.82
CA LEU A 16 19.52 -37.08 34.90
C LEU A 16 20.98 -37.06 35.40
N GLY A 17 21.77 -36.00 35.12
CA GLY A 17 23.19 -35.97 35.53
C GLY A 17 24.08 -34.76 35.14
N ILE A 18 23.64 -33.52 35.38
CA ILE A 18 24.41 -32.27 35.59
C ILE A 18 25.83 -32.11 34.99
N VAL A 19 25.99 -31.08 34.13
CA VAL A 19 27.11 -30.10 34.21
C VAL A 19 26.49 -28.69 34.14
N LEU A 20 27.09 -27.70 34.80
CA LEU A 20 26.52 -26.35 34.99
C LEU A 20 27.52 -25.25 34.56
N ALA A 21 27.01 -24.01 34.43
CA ALA A 21 27.72 -22.75 34.15
C ALA A 21 28.23 -22.58 32.70
N ALA A 22 28.10 -21.40 32.07
CA ALA A 22 27.26 -20.24 32.40
C ALA A 22 27.05 -19.36 31.16
N LEU A 23 25.91 -18.65 31.07
CA LEU A 23 25.79 -17.38 30.36
C LEU A 23 24.57 -16.59 30.87
N ALA A 24 24.67 -15.26 30.78
CA ALA A 24 23.89 -14.25 31.50
C ALA A 24 22.36 -14.44 31.58
N ALA A 25 21.80 -14.09 32.74
CA ALA A 25 20.36 -13.95 32.91
C ALA A 25 19.82 -12.72 32.14
N SER A 26 19.03 -12.95 31.09
CA SER A 26 18.19 -11.94 30.46
C SER A 26 16.72 -12.20 30.80
N SER A 27 16.18 -11.42 31.74
CA SER A 27 14.83 -11.58 32.30
C SER A 27 13.73 -11.09 31.34
N ALA A 28 13.47 -11.88 30.29
CA ALA A 28 12.36 -11.67 29.36
C ALA A 28 11.02 -11.59 30.11
N SER A 29 10.50 -10.37 30.29
CA SER A 29 9.33 -10.12 31.14
C SER A 29 8.05 -10.64 30.47
N ALA A 30 7.57 -11.79 30.95
CA ALA A 30 6.44 -12.51 30.35
C ALA A 30 5.16 -11.65 30.31
N ALA A 31 4.62 -11.45 29.11
CA ALA A 31 3.42 -10.65 28.90
C ALA A 31 2.20 -11.26 29.63
N SER A 32 1.65 -10.53 30.60
CA SER A 32 0.57 -11.03 31.45
C SER A 32 -0.75 -11.12 30.68
N VAL A 33 -1.40 -12.28 30.70
CA VAL A 33 -2.67 -12.51 29.98
C VAL A 33 -3.84 -12.59 30.96
N ARG A 34 -4.86 -11.75 30.76
CA ARG A 34 -6.13 -11.77 31.50
C ARG A 34 -7.23 -12.37 30.59
N SER A 35 -8.09 -13.23 31.13
CA SER A 35 -9.11 -13.95 30.36
C SER A 35 -10.52 -13.74 30.92
N PHE A 36 -11.44 -13.24 30.10
CA PHE A 36 -12.79 -12.86 30.50
C PHE A 36 -13.85 -13.74 29.83
N ARG A 37 -14.94 -14.04 30.54
CA ARG A 37 -16.12 -14.77 30.02
C ARG A 37 -17.17 -13.78 29.49
N PRO A 38 -17.99 -14.14 28.49
CA PRO A 38 -19.06 -13.26 28.04
C PRO A 38 -20.15 -13.15 29.13
N VAL A 39 -20.68 -11.94 29.33
CA VAL A 39 -21.78 -11.64 30.26
C VAL A 39 -23.14 -11.56 29.57
N ALA A 40 -23.18 -11.33 28.26
CA ALA A 40 -24.38 -11.38 27.45
C ALA A 40 -24.08 -11.79 26.00
N VAL A 41 -25.11 -12.26 25.29
CA VAL A 41 -25.08 -12.56 23.85
C VAL A 41 -26.38 -12.04 23.25
N ARG A 42 -26.30 -11.10 22.31
CA ARG A 42 -27.43 -10.51 21.57
C ARG A 42 -26.94 -10.10 20.18
N ASP A 43 -27.80 -10.21 19.16
CA ASP A 43 -27.63 -9.57 17.85
C ASP A 43 -26.26 -9.84 17.20
N GLY A 44 -25.94 -11.14 17.07
CA GLY A 44 -24.66 -11.64 16.53
C GLY A 44 -23.43 -11.36 17.40
N ALA A 45 -23.56 -10.68 18.53
CA ALA A 45 -22.45 -10.16 19.32
C ALA A 45 -22.35 -10.77 20.73
N LEU A 46 -21.11 -10.93 21.18
CA LEU A 46 -20.73 -11.26 22.54
C LEU A 46 -20.37 -9.99 23.30
N PHE A 47 -20.82 -9.87 24.55
CA PHE A 47 -20.50 -8.76 25.43
C PHE A 47 -19.65 -9.25 26.60
N PHE A 48 -18.50 -8.62 26.85
CA PHE A 48 -17.54 -8.98 27.89
C PHE A 48 -17.36 -7.83 28.89
N LYS A 49 -17.37 -8.14 30.20
CA LYS A 49 -17.15 -7.15 31.26
C LYS A 49 -15.68 -7.19 31.70
N VAL A 50 -14.87 -6.32 31.10
CA VAL A 50 -13.41 -6.22 31.30
C VAL A 50 -13.13 -5.20 32.41
N ARG A 51 -12.37 -5.60 33.43
CA ARG A 51 -12.07 -4.79 34.63
C ARG A 51 -10.64 -5.09 35.13
N ALA A 52 -10.12 -4.23 36.01
CA ALA A 52 -8.78 -4.34 36.60
C ALA A 52 -7.64 -4.45 35.56
N ILE A 53 -7.78 -3.70 34.47
CA ILE A 53 -6.80 -3.53 33.40
C ILE A 53 -6.75 -2.04 33.05
N ALA A 54 -5.56 -1.45 33.11
CA ALA A 54 -5.34 -0.08 32.64
C ALA A 54 -5.19 -0.08 31.10
N PRO A 55 -5.89 0.83 30.37
CA PRO A 55 -6.00 0.76 28.90
C PRO A 55 -4.64 0.73 28.18
N GLU A 56 -3.72 1.61 28.57
CA GLU A 56 -2.39 1.79 28.00
C GLU A 56 -1.45 0.59 28.21
N ARG A 57 -1.85 -0.39 29.02
CA ARG A 57 -1.16 -1.69 29.13
C ARG A 57 -1.62 -2.74 28.12
N VAL A 58 -2.80 -2.60 27.50
CA VAL A 58 -3.33 -3.58 26.54
C VAL A 58 -2.50 -3.56 25.25
N THR A 59 -1.77 -4.65 24.97
CA THR A 59 -0.95 -4.79 23.75
C THR A 59 -1.65 -5.56 22.65
N ARG A 60 -2.41 -6.61 22.98
CA ARG A 60 -3.17 -7.43 22.02
C ARG A 60 -4.45 -7.94 22.67
N VAL A 61 -5.52 -8.10 21.90
CA VAL A 61 -6.75 -8.77 22.35
C VAL A 61 -7.18 -9.82 21.33
N ARG A 62 -7.65 -10.97 21.82
CA ARG A 62 -8.22 -12.04 21.01
C ARG A 62 -9.54 -12.52 21.59
N LEU A 63 -10.52 -12.78 20.73
CA LEU A 63 -11.70 -13.57 21.04
C LEU A 63 -11.39 -15.04 20.72
N VAL A 64 -11.53 -15.92 21.71
CA VAL A 64 -11.32 -17.36 21.59
C VAL A 64 -12.67 -18.07 21.56
N LEU A 65 -12.92 -18.88 20.53
CA LEU A 65 -14.14 -19.68 20.36
C LEU A 65 -13.76 -21.13 20.07
N GLY A 66 -13.68 -21.95 21.12
CA GLY A 66 -13.07 -23.28 21.02
C GLY A 66 -11.56 -23.13 20.80
N GLU A 67 -11.03 -23.78 19.77
CA GLU A 67 -9.61 -23.70 19.38
C GLU A 67 -9.31 -22.51 18.45
N ARG A 68 -10.34 -21.80 17.95
CA ARG A 68 -10.17 -20.67 17.02
C ARG A 68 -9.96 -19.36 17.75
N PHE A 69 -9.01 -18.57 17.26
CA PHE A 69 -8.68 -17.23 17.73
C PHE A 69 -9.05 -16.19 16.67
N TYR A 70 -9.79 -15.16 17.08
CA TYR A 70 -10.14 -14.01 16.25
C TYR A 70 -9.49 -12.76 16.85
N PRO A 71 -8.83 -11.90 16.07
CA PRO A 71 -8.32 -10.63 16.58
C PRO A 71 -9.49 -9.76 17.06
N VAL A 72 -9.26 -8.97 18.12
CA VAL A 72 -10.18 -7.93 18.57
C VAL A 72 -9.39 -6.64 18.68
N SER A 73 -9.89 -5.57 18.07
CA SER A 73 -9.21 -4.27 18.04
C SER A 73 -8.82 -3.81 19.45
N THR A 74 -7.54 -3.49 19.62
CA THR A 74 -7.00 -2.99 20.89
C THR A 74 -7.53 -1.59 21.20
N SER A 75 -7.79 -0.75 20.18
CA SER A 75 -8.39 0.57 20.37
C SER A 75 -9.82 0.47 20.88
N VAL A 76 -10.63 -0.47 20.36
CA VAL A 76 -11.99 -0.76 20.85
C VAL A 76 -11.98 -1.19 22.32
N VAL A 77 -11.05 -2.07 22.73
CA VAL A 77 -10.95 -2.50 24.13
C VAL A 77 -10.40 -1.41 25.05
N ARG A 78 -9.42 -0.61 24.59
CA ARG A 78 -8.92 0.57 25.30
C ARG A 78 -10.03 1.59 25.52
N ALA A 79 -10.83 1.90 24.50
CA ALA A 79 -11.96 2.80 24.58
C ALA A 79 -13.09 2.26 25.49
N ALA A 80 -13.39 0.96 25.42
CA ALA A 80 -14.33 0.30 26.31
C ALA A 80 -13.89 0.41 27.78
N LEU A 81 -12.62 0.14 28.07
CA LEU A 81 -12.03 0.26 29.41
C LEU A 81 -12.08 1.71 29.94
N ARG A 82 -11.78 2.71 29.10
CA ARG A 82 -11.89 4.14 29.44
C ARG A 82 -13.31 4.60 29.74
N ARG A 83 -14.34 3.98 29.15
CA ARG A 83 -15.75 4.41 29.26
C ARG A 83 -16.56 3.67 30.32
N ARG A 84 -16.70 2.34 30.21
CA ARG A 84 -17.61 1.53 31.08
C ARG A 84 -17.13 0.09 31.36
N GLY A 85 -15.99 -0.34 30.83
CA GLY A 85 -15.47 -1.70 30.97
C GLY A 85 -16.29 -2.78 30.26
N VAL A 86 -17.05 -2.44 29.21
CA VAL A 86 -17.86 -3.42 28.45
C VAL A 86 -17.43 -3.44 26.98
N VAL A 87 -16.91 -4.57 26.53
CA VAL A 87 -16.47 -4.82 25.14
C VAL A 87 -17.56 -5.58 24.40
N ARG A 88 -18.02 -5.06 23.26
CA ARG A 88 -18.84 -5.79 22.27
C ARG A 88 -17.91 -6.37 21.20
N ALA A 89 -17.98 -7.67 20.95
CA ALA A 89 -17.32 -8.33 19.83
C ALA A 89 -18.38 -9.01 18.96
N ARG A 90 -18.46 -8.65 17.67
CA ARG A 90 -19.30 -9.38 16.70
C ARG A 90 -18.67 -10.76 16.42
N ILE A 91 -19.50 -11.78 16.22
CA ILE A 91 -19.05 -13.10 15.74
C ILE A 91 -19.08 -13.07 14.20
N VAL A 92 -18.01 -13.54 13.55
CA VAL A 92 -17.95 -13.64 12.07
C VAL A 92 -19.06 -14.58 11.58
N GLU A 93 -19.85 -14.11 10.62
CA GLU A 93 -21.16 -14.69 10.26
C GLU A 93 -21.08 -16.12 9.72
N ALA A 94 -20.00 -16.46 8.99
CA ALA A 94 -19.67 -17.83 8.56
C ALA A 94 -19.59 -18.85 9.73
N THR A 95 -19.39 -18.39 10.97
CA THR A 95 -19.36 -19.23 12.19
C THR A 95 -20.76 -19.51 12.75
N ILE A 96 -21.80 -18.80 12.29
CA ILE A 96 -23.20 -18.96 12.70
C ILE A 96 -23.86 -20.09 11.90
N ALA A 97 -23.73 -20.08 10.57
CA ALA A 97 -24.39 -21.05 9.68
C ALA A 97 -23.98 -22.52 9.93
N ARG A 98 -22.70 -22.79 10.25
CA ARG A 98 -22.15 -24.15 10.37
C ARG A 98 -22.32 -24.85 11.73
N ALA A 99 -23.10 -24.31 12.69
CA ALA A 99 -23.18 -24.91 14.03
C ALA A 99 -24.51 -24.68 14.78
N GLY A 100 -25.33 -25.72 14.84
CA GLY A 100 -26.60 -25.73 15.55
C GLY A 100 -26.51 -25.75 17.09
N LYS A 101 -27.65 -25.42 17.71
CA LYS A 101 -28.03 -25.55 19.15
C LYS A 101 -27.27 -24.66 20.16
N ARG A 102 -28.06 -23.80 20.84
CA ARG A 102 -27.61 -22.67 21.67
C ARG A 102 -27.34 -23.04 23.15
N ALA A 103 -26.30 -23.84 23.43
CA ALA A 103 -25.86 -24.11 24.81
C ALA A 103 -24.33 -24.09 24.99
N ALA A 104 -23.61 -25.05 24.39
CA ALA A 104 -22.17 -25.27 24.61
C ALA A 104 -21.31 -24.02 24.38
N ARG A 105 -21.61 -23.25 23.32
CA ARG A 105 -20.89 -22.01 22.94
C ARG A 105 -20.86 -20.94 24.05
N ARG A 106 -21.82 -20.92 25.00
CA ARG A 106 -21.81 -19.98 26.14
C ARG A 106 -20.66 -20.25 27.12
N LYS A 107 -20.25 -21.51 27.31
CA LYS A 107 -19.20 -21.89 28.29
C LYS A 107 -17.79 -21.83 27.72
N ALA A 108 -17.61 -22.00 26.41
CA ALA A 108 -16.30 -22.04 25.75
C ALA A 108 -15.69 -20.66 25.44
N ALA A 109 -16.49 -19.64 25.10
CA ALA A 109 -15.98 -18.35 24.63
C ALA A 109 -15.14 -17.58 25.68
N ARG A 110 -14.00 -17.00 25.28
CA ARG A 110 -13.15 -16.15 26.13
C ARG A 110 -12.64 -14.92 25.39
N LEU A 111 -12.56 -13.78 26.06
CA LEU A 111 -11.79 -12.63 25.59
C LEU A 111 -10.44 -12.63 26.32
N GLN A 112 -9.35 -12.89 25.61
CA GLN A 112 -7.98 -12.84 26.12
C GLN A 112 -7.37 -11.47 25.86
N VAL A 113 -6.90 -10.80 26.91
CA VAL A 113 -6.28 -9.48 26.89
C VAL A 113 -4.83 -9.64 27.34
N TYR A 114 -3.89 -9.35 26.44
CA TYR A 114 -2.45 -9.40 26.68
C TYR A 114 -1.96 -8.03 27.16
N LEU A 115 -1.09 -8.02 28.18
CA LEU A 115 -0.64 -6.82 28.87
C LEU A 115 0.89 -6.67 28.82
N LYS A 116 1.36 -5.44 28.57
CA LYS A 116 2.77 -5.09 28.75
C LYS A 116 3.18 -5.13 30.24
N PRO A 117 4.46 -5.41 30.54
CA PRO A 117 5.06 -5.17 31.86
C PRO A 117 4.87 -3.72 32.33
N ALA A 118 4.98 -3.47 33.63
CA ALA A 118 5.15 -2.11 34.13
C ALA A 118 6.66 -1.81 34.18
N SER A 119 7.10 -0.76 33.49
CA SER A 119 8.52 -0.39 33.33
C SER A 119 8.80 0.98 33.93
N GLY A 120 9.80 1.05 34.82
CA GLY A 120 10.47 2.31 35.17
C GLY A 120 11.44 2.76 34.07
N GLY A 121 11.89 4.01 34.11
CA GLY A 121 12.77 4.61 33.10
C GLY A 121 14.27 4.54 33.42
N GLY A 122 15.09 4.79 32.40
CA GLY A 122 16.56 4.91 32.43
C GLY A 122 17.07 5.47 31.09
N THR A 123 18.27 6.07 31.04
CA THR A 123 18.64 7.04 29.99
C THR A 123 20.10 6.94 29.49
N SER A 124 20.34 7.38 28.23
CA SER A 124 21.65 7.81 27.66
C SER A 124 22.74 6.73 27.46
N ARG A 125 23.84 6.88 26.67
CA ARG A 125 24.33 7.82 25.61
C ARG A 125 25.40 7.05 24.72
N PRO A 126 26.01 7.61 23.65
CA PRO A 126 26.52 6.81 22.50
C PRO A 126 28.00 7.04 22.06
N ALA A 127 28.33 6.55 20.83
CA ALA A 127 29.46 6.94 19.93
C ALA A 127 30.85 6.30 20.22
N PRO A 128 31.86 6.33 19.28
CA PRO A 128 31.95 7.05 17.99
C PRO A 128 32.40 6.22 16.75
N ALA A 129 32.88 6.92 15.70
CA ALA A 129 33.04 6.49 14.29
C ALA A 129 34.43 5.91 13.90
N GLY A 130 34.63 5.61 12.60
CA GLY A 130 35.88 5.13 12.00
C GLY A 130 35.97 5.36 10.47
N ASP A 131 36.82 6.31 10.06
CA ASP A 131 36.86 7.00 8.76
C ASP A 131 37.37 6.24 7.50
N SER A 132 37.16 6.91 6.35
CA SER A 132 38.05 7.04 5.16
C SER A 132 38.00 6.04 3.99
N ALA A 133 37.98 6.62 2.78
CA ALA A 133 38.36 6.04 1.48
C ALA A 133 39.81 6.47 1.11
N PRO A 134 40.38 6.12 -0.07
CA PRO A 134 40.24 7.06 -1.20
C PRO A 134 40.37 6.50 -2.65
N ALA A 135 39.99 7.36 -3.61
CA ALA A 135 40.56 7.57 -4.96
C ALA A 135 40.42 6.49 -6.08
N ALA A 136 40.29 7.02 -7.31
CA ALA A 136 40.36 6.32 -8.60
C ALA A 136 41.54 6.87 -9.44
N PRO A 137 41.72 6.41 -10.69
CA PRO A 137 41.81 7.42 -11.76
C PRO A 137 41.06 7.09 -13.07
N ALA A 138 40.91 8.16 -13.87
CA ALA A 138 40.45 8.24 -15.27
C ALA A 138 41.44 7.60 -16.28
N ALA A 139 41.19 7.46 -17.59
CA ALA A 139 39.99 7.37 -18.46
C ALA A 139 40.48 7.12 -19.92
N THR A 140 39.58 6.88 -20.89
CA THR A 140 39.84 7.19 -22.33
C THR A 140 38.55 7.18 -23.17
N THR A 141 38.62 7.73 -24.39
CA THR A 141 37.50 8.02 -25.30
C THR A 141 37.52 7.15 -26.58
N GLY A 142 36.37 6.98 -27.25
CA GLY A 142 36.30 6.31 -28.56
C GLY A 142 34.89 6.20 -29.19
N SER A 143 34.63 6.97 -30.25
CA SER A 143 33.48 6.87 -31.17
C SER A 143 33.65 7.86 -32.34
N PRO A 144 32.87 7.83 -33.44
CA PRO A 144 31.79 6.88 -33.82
C PRO A 144 31.94 6.30 -35.26
N ALA A 145 30.99 5.45 -35.70
CA ALA A 145 30.74 5.18 -37.13
C ALA A 145 29.30 4.70 -37.44
N ARG A 146 28.71 5.21 -38.53
CA ARG A 146 27.45 4.79 -39.20
C ARG A 146 27.50 5.39 -40.62
N PRO A 147 27.06 4.72 -41.72
CA PRO A 147 25.62 4.62 -42.05
C PRO A 147 25.20 3.35 -42.85
N ALA A 148 23.87 3.08 -42.95
CA ALA A 148 23.22 2.37 -44.08
C ALA A 148 21.67 2.35 -43.94
N ALA A 149 20.97 2.41 -45.08
CA ALA A 149 19.53 2.17 -45.35
C ALA A 149 19.30 2.30 -46.89
N PRO A 150 18.12 2.03 -47.51
CA PRO A 150 16.86 1.47 -46.99
C PRO A 150 16.29 0.30 -47.86
N ALA A 151 15.10 -0.20 -47.52
CA ALA A 151 14.20 -0.97 -48.40
C ALA A 151 12.72 -0.70 -48.04
N PRO A 152 11.73 -0.85 -48.95
CA PRO A 152 10.38 -0.30 -48.77
C PRO A 152 9.43 -1.18 -47.95
N ALA A 153 8.40 -0.55 -47.35
CA ALA A 153 7.40 -1.20 -46.50
C ALA A 153 6.15 -1.68 -47.28
N PRO A 154 5.49 -2.76 -46.83
CA PRO A 154 4.16 -3.12 -47.31
C PRO A 154 3.10 -2.13 -46.82
N THR A 155 2.07 -1.89 -47.62
CA THR A 155 0.97 -0.96 -47.29
C THR A 155 0.09 -1.51 -46.16
N GLY A 156 0.33 -1.05 -44.94
CA GLY A 156 -0.51 -1.39 -43.79
C GLY A 156 -1.94 -0.87 -43.93
N THR A 157 -2.92 -1.73 -43.66
CA THR A 157 -4.31 -1.34 -43.44
C THR A 157 -4.36 -0.23 -42.39
N LYS A 158 -5.18 0.80 -42.57
CA LYS A 158 -5.41 1.81 -41.53
C LYS A 158 -6.10 1.15 -40.33
N THR A 159 -5.33 0.74 -39.33
CA THR A 159 -5.85 0.41 -38.00
C THR A 159 -6.58 1.64 -37.49
N THR A 160 -7.90 1.53 -37.30
CA THR A 160 -8.71 2.57 -36.65
C THR A 160 -8.11 2.81 -35.28
N ARG A 161 -7.58 4.01 -35.00
CA ARG A 161 -6.97 4.32 -33.71
C ARG A 161 -8.08 4.29 -32.66
N THR A 162 -8.14 3.21 -31.86
CA THR A 162 -9.11 3.07 -30.78
C THR A 162 -8.90 4.21 -29.79
N THR A 163 -9.73 5.25 -29.89
CA THR A 163 -9.75 6.35 -28.93
C THR A 163 -10.12 5.78 -27.57
N LEU A 164 -9.32 6.10 -26.55
CA LEU A 164 -9.63 5.68 -25.19
C LEU A 164 -10.94 6.34 -24.75
N ASN A 165 -11.98 5.54 -24.53
CA ASN A 165 -13.26 6.03 -24.04
C ASN A 165 -13.21 6.14 -22.52
N THR A 166 -13.29 7.36 -22.02
CA THR A 166 -13.43 7.67 -20.61
C THR A 166 -14.89 7.92 -20.26
N ALA A 167 -15.35 7.33 -19.16
CA ALA A 167 -16.71 7.52 -18.67
C ALA A 167 -16.88 8.95 -18.11
N PRO A 168 -18.05 9.60 -18.31
CA PRO A 168 -18.30 10.96 -17.82
C PRO A 168 -18.40 11.02 -16.28
N CYS A 169 -18.40 12.23 -15.72
CA CYS A 169 -18.36 12.46 -14.27
C CYS A 169 -19.61 11.99 -13.50
N ASP A 170 -20.73 11.85 -14.19
CA ASP A 170 -22.00 11.32 -13.70
C ASP A 170 -22.17 9.81 -13.95
N ALA A 171 -21.15 9.14 -14.51
CA ALA A 171 -21.17 7.70 -14.73
C ALA A 171 -21.31 6.94 -13.41
N GLN A 172 -22.36 6.13 -13.32
CA GLN A 172 -22.69 5.39 -12.10
C GLN A 172 -21.60 4.34 -11.80
N PHE A 173 -21.12 4.31 -10.55
CA PHE A 173 -20.28 3.21 -10.06
C PHE A 173 -20.98 1.86 -10.27
N GLY A 174 -20.24 0.86 -10.76
CA GLY A 174 -20.81 -0.40 -11.27
C GLY A 174 -20.93 -0.46 -12.80
N THR A 175 -20.65 0.61 -13.53
CA THR A 175 -20.68 0.63 -15.00
C THR A 175 -19.30 0.55 -15.68
N PHE A 176 -18.20 0.71 -14.93
CA PHE A 176 -16.86 0.76 -15.52
C PHE A 176 -16.41 -0.61 -16.03
N ALA A 177 -15.61 -0.64 -17.09
CA ALA A 177 -15.08 -1.88 -17.67
C ALA A 177 -13.71 -1.62 -18.31
N SER A 178 -12.71 -2.42 -17.95
CA SER A 178 -11.38 -2.35 -18.56
C SER A 178 -11.40 -2.94 -19.99
N PRO A 179 -10.74 -2.31 -20.98
CA PRO A 179 -10.05 -1.02 -20.95
C PRO A 179 -10.90 0.14 -21.52
N THR A 180 -12.12 -0.12 -22.00
CA THR A 180 -12.88 0.76 -22.92
C THR A 180 -14.00 1.58 -22.29
N ASN A 181 -14.32 1.40 -21.01
CA ASN A 181 -15.22 2.28 -20.26
C ASN A 181 -14.61 2.57 -18.88
N ILE A 182 -13.50 3.30 -18.89
CA ILE A 182 -12.64 3.53 -17.72
C ILE A 182 -12.93 4.93 -17.13
N PRO A 183 -12.86 5.17 -15.81
CA PRO A 183 -13.41 6.41 -15.23
C PRO A 183 -12.69 7.68 -15.67
N GLY A 184 -13.41 8.77 -15.94
CA GLY A 184 -12.82 10.08 -16.25
C GLY A 184 -12.09 10.76 -15.09
N ALA A 185 -11.48 11.92 -15.36
CA ALA A 185 -10.61 12.68 -14.42
C ALA A 185 -11.26 13.13 -13.09
N CYS A 186 -12.58 13.21 -13.11
CA CYS A 186 -13.42 13.63 -11.99
C CYS A 186 -13.79 12.47 -11.04
N TRP A 187 -13.59 11.21 -11.46
CA TRP A 187 -13.76 10.06 -10.59
C TRP A 187 -12.62 9.99 -9.57
N ARG A 188 -12.97 9.64 -8.34
CA ARG A 188 -12.05 9.30 -7.25
C ARG A 188 -12.52 7.95 -6.71
N PRO A 189 -11.62 6.98 -6.43
CA PRO A 189 -12.05 5.62 -6.06
C PRO A 189 -12.86 5.58 -4.76
N TYR A 190 -12.42 6.34 -3.76
CA TYR A 190 -12.96 6.29 -2.39
C TYR A 190 -13.98 7.39 -2.10
N ALA A 191 -14.59 7.37 -0.92
CA ALA A 191 -15.55 8.39 -0.49
C ALA A 191 -14.87 9.76 -0.27
N ASP A 192 -15.64 10.86 -0.28
CA ASP A 192 -15.14 12.20 0.05
C ASP A 192 -14.45 12.27 1.42
N SER A 193 -14.81 11.39 2.34
CA SER A 193 -14.24 11.23 3.68
C SER A 193 -12.85 10.59 3.71
N SER A 194 -12.39 9.96 2.62
CA SER A 194 -11.04 9.40 2.49
C SER A 194 -9.97 10.47 2.70
N PRO A 195 -8.85 10.19 3.40
CA PRO A 195 -7.74 11.13 3.53
C PRO A 195 -7.18 11.59 2.17
N PHE A 196 -7.28 10.76 1.12
CA PHE A 196 -6.88 11.10 -0.25
C PHE A 196 -7.81 12.16 -0.87
N ASN A 197 -9.10 12.13 -0.57
CA ASN A 197 -10.10 13.03 -1.16
C ASN A 197 -10.31 14.32 -0.36
N GLN A 198 -9.71 14.42 0.83
CA GLN A 198 -9.83 15.55 1.75
C GLN A 198 -8.73 16.60 1.50
N PRO A 199 -9.03 17.81 0.98
CA PRO A 199 -8.01 18.82 0.67
C PRO A 199 -7.31 19.36 1.93
N LEU A 200 -6.14 19.94 1.75
CA LEU A 200 -5.43 20.69 2.79
C LEU A 200 -6.25 21.92 3.19
N PRO A 201 -6.29 22.30 4.49
CA PRO A 201 -6.81 23.60 4.88
C PRO A 201 -5.86 24.71 4.39
N ALA A 202 -6.36 25.90 4.11
CA ALA A 202 -5.59 27.00 3.48
C ALA A 202 -4.36 27.48 4.28
N ASN A 203 -4.22 27.11 5.55
CA ASN A 203 -3.01 27.28 6.35
C ASN A 203 -2.77 25.96 7.10
N PRO A 204 -2.16 24.94 6.46
CA PRO A 204 -1.96 23.64 7.09
C PRO A 204 -0.91 23.76 8.18
N ARG A 205 -1.23 23.26 9.38
CA ARG A 205 -0.25 23.17 10.47
C ARG A 205 0.89 22.26 10.02
N LEU A 206 2.10 22.80 9.99
CA LEU A 206 3.32 22.05 9.66
C LEU A 206 3.71 21.11 10.80
N ASP A 207 4.32 19.98 10.44
CA ASP A 207 5.02 19.15 11.43
C ASP A 207 6.20 19.94 12.02
N GLN A 208 6.52 19.71 13.29
CA GLN A 208 7.61 20.41 13.99
C GLN A 208 8.99 20.20 13.32
N HIS A 209 9.15 19.15 12.52
CA HIS A 209 10.35 18.84 11.74
C HIS A 209 10.15 19.01 10.22
N SER A 210 9.12 19.75 9.79
CA SER A 210 8.81 19.94 8.36
C SER A 210 9.98 20.51 7.56
N THR A 211 10.85 21.32 8.16
CA THR A 211 11.99 21.93 7.46
C THR A 211 13.10 20.89 7.27
N GLU A 212 13.41 20.12 8.30
CA GLU A 212 14.42 19.05 8.28
C GLU A 212 14.02 17.90 7.37
N MET A 213 12.73 17.53 7.35
CA MET A 213 12.19 16.51 6.45
C MET A 213 12.24 16.94 4.98
N ALA A 214 11.82 18.18 4.67
CA ALA A 214 11.90 18.72 3.32
C ALA A 214 13.36 18.87 2.85
N ALA A 215 14.26 19.35 3.72
CA ALA A 215 15.70 19.42 3.43
C ALA A 215 16.33 18.04 3.21
N THR A 216 15.87 17.01 3.94
CA THR A 216 16.31 15.62 3.73
C THR A 216 15.85 15.09 2.37
N MET A 217 14.59 15.31 1.98
CA MET A 217 14.07 14.89 0.66
C MET A 217 14.84 15.57 -0.49
N VAL A 218 15.00 16.89 -0.44
CA VAL A 218 15.73 17.65 -1.46
C VAL A 218 17.23 17.32 -1.44
N GLY A 219 17.78 16.95 -0.28
CA GLY A 219 19.14 16.45 -0.11
C GLY A 219 19.39 15.06 -0.71
N TRP A 220 18.36 14.23 -0.90
CA TRP A 220 18.46 13.01 -1.72
C TRP A 220 18.46 13.33 -3.22
N GLY A 221 17.78 14.41 -3.62
CA GLY A 221 17.73 14.93 -4.98
C GLY A 221 16.43 15.64 -5.33
N LYS A 222 16.33 16.03 -6.61
CA LYS A 222 15.06 16.35 -7.26
C LYS A 222 14.16 15.09 -7.29
N PRO A 223 12.82 15.23 -7.46
CA PRO A 223 11.98 14.06 -7.73
C PRO A 223 12.43 13.38 -9.03
N MET A 224 12.15 12.08 -9.17
CA MET A 224 12.33 11.40 -10.45
C MET A 224 11.35 11.97 -11.49
N ASP A 225 11.82 12.15 -12.72
CA ASP A 225 10.96 12.38 -13.88
C ASP A 225 10.16 11.11 -14.20
N PRO A 226 8.80 11.13 -14.17
CA PRO A 226 8.00 9.96 -14.48
C PRO A 226 8.24 9.45 -15.90
N TYR A 227 8.20 8.13 -16.09
CA TYR A 227 8.42 7.51 -17.41
C TYR A 227 7.30 6.55 -17.80
N VAL A 228 7.00 6.50 -19.10
CA VAL A 228 5.94 5.66 -19.67
C VAL A 228 6.46 4.82 -20.86
N GLY A 229 5.69 3.84 -21.32
CA GLY A 229 6.19 2.81 -22.24
C GLY A 229 6.99 1.71 -21.53
N ALA A 230 6.81 1.56 -20.22
CA ALA A 230 7.44 0.51 -19.42
C ALA A 230 6.57 -0.75 -19.27
N ALA A 231 5.27 -0.68 -19.60
CA ALA A 231 4.30 -1.77 -19.43
C ALA A 231 4.81 -3.11 -19.97
N ASP A 232 4.45 -4.20 -19.29
CA ASP A 232 4.89 -5.57 -19.59
C ASP A 232 6.43 -5.79 -19.52
N THR A 233 7.22 -4.84 -19.02
CA THR A 233 8.69 -4.98 -18.81
C THR A 233 9.08 -4.99 -17.33
N THR A 234 10.31 -5.45 -17.03
CA THR A 234 10.93 -5.41 -15.69
C THR A 234 11.21 -4.01 -15.13
N SER A 235 10.64 -2.97 -15.74
CA SER A 235 10.63 -1.58 -15.27
C SER A 235 9.24 -1.03 -14.97
N ASP A 236 8.19 -1.84 -15.08
CA ASP A 236 6.82 -1.45 -14.76
C ASP A 236 6.58 -1.66 -13.26
N TRP A 237 6.92 -0.66 -12.46
CA TRP A 237 6.72 -0.67 -11.00
C TRP A 237 5.36 -0.09 -10.58
N SER A 238 4.71 0.62 -11.50
CA SER A 238 3.43 1.31 -11.34
C SER A 238 2.24 0.38 -11.14
N HIS A 239 1.11 0.94 -10.70
CA HIS A 239 -0.08 0.16 -10.35
C HIS A 239 -1.04 0.02 -11.55
N PRO A 240 -1.29 -1.18 -12.11
CA PRO A 240 -2.36 -1.40 -13.06
C PRO A 240 -3.69 -1.67 -12.37
N ILE A 241 -4.76 -1.04 -12.87
CA ILE A 241 -6.07 -1.00 -12.20
C ILE A 241 -7.14 -1.61 -13.11
N TYR A 242 -7.72 -2.75 -12.70
CA TYR A 242 -8.70 -3.49 -13.49
C TYR A 242 -10.10 -3.45 -12.89
N PHE A 243 -11.10 -3.13 -13.69
CA PHE A 243 -12.52 -3.23 -13.31
C PHE A 243 -13.04 -4.61 -13.69
N SER A 244 -13.48 -5.40 -12.71
CA SER A 244 -13.95 -6.77 -12.96
C SER A 244 -15.44 -6.84 -13.28
N SER A 245 -15.83 -7.91 -13.99
CA SER A 245 -17.18 -8.17 -14.46
C SER A 245 -17.70 -9.54 -13.98
N PRO A 246 -19.04 -9.76 -13.93
CA PRO A 246 -19.61 -11.07 -13.64
C PRO A 246 -19.28 -12.16 -14.68
N ALA A 247 -18.80 -11.79 -15.87
CA ALA A 247 -18.37 -12.71 -16.92
C ALA A 247 -16.90 -13.16 -16.77
N ASP A 248 -16.11 -12.45 -15.97
CA ASP A 248 -14.68 -12.71 -15.82
C ASP A 248 -14.41 -14.05 -15.13
N PRO A 249 -13.29 -14.74 -15.47
CA PRO A 249 -12.89 -15.95 -14.78
C PRO A 249 -12.63 -15.73 -13.28
N VAL A 250 -12.89 -16.78 -12.50
CA VAL A 250 -12.71 -16.77 -11.05
C VAL A 250 -11.33 -17.32 -10.69
N PHE A 251 -10.60 -16.54 -9.90
CA PHE A 251 -9.31 -16.91 -9.33
C PHE A 251 -9.45 -17.14 -7.82
N THR A 252 -8.86 -18.22 -7.32
CA THR A 252 -8.68 -18.46 -5.89
C THR A 252 -7.29 -17.99 -5.49
N VAL A 253 -7.20 -17.02 -4.59
CA VAL A 253 -5.94 -16.37 -4.21
C VAL A 253 -5.13 -17.28 -3.28
N HIS A 254 -3.80 -17.31 -3.46
CA HIS A 254 -2.85 -18.00 -2.59
C HIS A 254 -1.59 -17.15 -2.36
N CYS A 255 -1.33 -16.79 -1.10
CA CYS A 255 -0.21 -15.97 -0.66
C CYS A 255 0.96 -16.83 -0.18
N THR A 256 2.17 -16.52 -0.65
CA THR A 256 3.36 -17.36 -0.44
C THR A 256 4.30 -16.88 0.69
N LYS A 257 4.21 -15.63 1.16
CA LYS A 257 4.99 -15.19 2.33
C LYS A 257 4.35 -15.71 3.64
N SER A 258 5.19 -16.00 4.64
CA SER A 258 4.77 -16.54 5.95
C SER A 258 4.67 -15.48 7.06
N TRP A 259 4.36 -14.23 6.70
CA TRP A 259 4.41 -13.07 7.61
C TRP A 259 3.26 -13.00 8.64
N GLY A 260 2.18 -13.75 8.45
CA GLY A 260 1.06 -13.76 9.38
C GLY A 260 -0.17 -14.49 8.83
N THR A 261 -1.25 -13.76 8.62
CA THR A 261 -2.44 -14.22 7.88
C THR A 261 -2.70 -13.19 6.79
N CYS A 262 -2.45 -13.55 5.54
CA CYS A 262 -2.78 -12.74 4.37
C CYS A 262 -4.30 -12.57 4.34
N GLU A 263 -4.83 -11.36 4.18
CA GLU A 263 -6.29 -11.15 4.31
C GLU A 263 -7.05 -11.90 3.21
N VAL A 264 -6.49 -11.89 2.00
CA VAL A 264 -7.09 -12.46 0.79
C VAL A 264 -6.87 -13.96 0.59
N GLU A 265 -6.17 -14.67 1.50
CA GLU A 265 -5.87 -16.10 1.34
C GLU A 265 -7.14 -16.95 1.14
N GLY A 266 -7.20 -17.69 0.03
CA GLY A 266 -8.34 -18.52 -0.34
C GLY A 266 -9.62 -17.77 -0.72
N MET A 267 -9.58 -16.43 -0.84
CA MET A 267 -10.69 -15.67 -1.43
C MET A 267 -10.84 -15.99 -2.91
N GLN A 268 -12.08 -15.92 -3.40
CA GLN A 268 -12.40 -16.04 -4.81
C GLN A 268 -12.68 -14.65 -5.38
N VAL A 269 -11.87 -14.24 -6.35
CA VAL A 269 -11.92 -12.91 -6.99
C VAL A 269 -12.16 -13.09 -8.48
N ARG A 270 -13.05 -12.28 -9.06
CA ARG A 270 -13.20 -12.17 -10.51
C ARG A 270 -12.18 -11.18 -11.05
N ILE A 271 -11.41 -11.58 -12.05
CA ILE A 271 -10.33 -10.77 -12.63
C ILE A 271 -10.41 -10.92 -14.16
N PRO A 272 -10.38 -9.83 -14.95
CA PRO A 272 -10.40 -9.93 -16.40
C PRO A 272 -9.31 -10.88 -16.92
N ASP A 273 -9.66 -11.76 -17.86
CA ASP A 273 -8.76 -12.83 -18.30
C ASP A 273 -7.43 -12.28 -18.87
N ALA A 274 -7.53 -11.19 -19.62
CA ALA A 274 -6.40 -10.47 -20.22
C ALA A 274 -5.56 -9.64 -19.23
N ALA A 275 -6.06 -9.34 -18.02
CA ALA A 275 -5.37 -8.48 -17.05
C ALA A 275 -4.03 -9.08 -16.61
N ARG A 276 -2.98 -8.27 -16.59
CA ARG A 276 -1.63 -8.64 -16.14
C ARG A 276 -1.18 -7.74 -14.98
N ALA A 277 -0.38 -8.29 -14.09
CA ALA A 277 0.30 -7.50 -13.07
C ALA A 277 1.40 -6.65 -13.71
N ALA A 278 1.87 -5.64 -12.97
CA ALA A 278 3.00 -4.82 -13.36
C ALA A 278 4.24 -5.70 -13.63
N GLY A 279 4.97 -5.44 -14.71
CA GLY A 279 6.12 -6.28 -15.11
C GLY A 279 7.36 -6.19 -14.21
N GLY A 280 7.42 -5.21 -13.31
CA GLY A 280 8.49 -4.97 -12.34
C GLY A 280 8.54 -5.98 -11.18
N GLY A 281 9.57 -5.85 -10.34
CA GLY A 281 9.87 -6.81 -9.26
C GLY A 281 8.82 -6.88 -8.14
N ASP A 282 7.98 -5.85 -8.00
CA ASP A 282 6.88 -5.80 -7.04
C ASP A 282 5.54 -6.31 -7.60
N GLY A 283 5.45 -6.56 -8.91
CA GLY A 283 4.36 -7.32 -9.53
C GLY A 283 2.95 -6.91 -9.10
N HIS A 284 2.68 -5.61 -9.00
CA HIS A 284 1.43 -5.07 -8.46
C HIS A 284 0.24 -5.30 -9.39
N MET A 285 -0.94 -5.50 -8.80
CA MET A 285 -2.21 -5.59 -9.54
C MET A 285 -3.38 -5.21 -8.64
N ALA A 286 -4.15 -4.20 -9.05
CA ALA A 286 -5.40 -3.81 -8.40
C ALA A 286 -6.61 -4.36 -9.18
N VAL A 287 -7.62 -4.88 -8.48
CA VAL A 287 -8.85 -5.38 -9.10
C VAL A 287 -10.08 -4.86 -8.35
N ILE A 288 -10.81 -3.96 -9.00
CA ILE A 288 -12.02 -3.32 -8.48
C ILE A 288 -13.24 -4.18 -8.84
N ASP A 289 -13.72 -4.93 -7.85
CA ASP A 289 -15.02 -5.62 -7.86
C ASP A 289 -16.12 -4.61 -7.45
N GLN A 290 -16.66 -3.93 -8.46
CA GLN A 290 -17.73 -2.96 -8.29
C GLN A 290 -19.06 -3.60 -7.84
N GLN A 291 -19.25 -4.91 -8.03
CA GLN A 291 -20.47 -5.61 -7.64
C GLN A 291 -20.51 -5.87 -6.14
N ASN A 292 -19.37 -6.20 -5.55
CA ASN A 292 -19.25 -6.53 -4.13
C ASN A 292 -18.65 -5.40 -3.26
N GLY A 293 -18.19 -4.31 -3.88
CA GLY A 293 -17.68 -3.12 -3.19
C GLY A 293 -16.26 -3.26 -2.66
N TRP A 294 -15.41 -4.04 -3.34
CA TRP A 294 -14.03 -4.31 -2.93
C TRP A 294 -13.02 -3.97 -4.02
N GLU A 295 -11.98 -3.25 -3.64
CA GLU A 295 -10.73 -3.18 -4.38
C GLU A 295 -9.80 -4.24 -3.78
N TYR A 296 -9.35 -5.20 -4.60
CA TYR A 296 -8.42 -6.26 -4.21
C TYR A 296 -7.01 -5.92 -4.69
N ASP A 297 -6.06 -5.96 -3.77
CA ASP A 297 -4.71 -5.47 -4.01
C ASP A 297 -3.67 -6.57 -3.80
N PHE A 298 -2.83 -6.77 -4.80
CA PHE A 298 -1.85 -7.85 -4.83
C PHE A 298 -0.42 -7.30 -4.93
N TRP A 299 0.49 -7.87 -4.14
CA TRP A 299 1.94 -7.64 -4.23
C TRP A 299 2.67 -8.93 -4.63
N GLN A 300 3.55 -8.78 -5.61
CA GLN A 300 4.24 -9.81 -6.40
C GLN A 300 3.28 -10.91 -6.85
N VAL A 301 2.46 -10.63 -7.86
CA VAL A 301 1.72 -11.67 -8.58
C VAL A 301 2.73 -12.57 -9.31
N GLN A 302 2.94 -13.77 -8.79
CA GLN A 302 3.88 -14.76 -9.30
C GLN A 302 3.28 -15.63 -10.42
N SER A 303 1.94 -15.81 -10.41
CA SER A 303 1.23 -16.56 -11.45
C SER A 303 -0.25 -16.18 -11.49
N LYS A 304 -0.75 -15.91 -12.71
CA LYS A 304 -2.17 -15.78 -13.06
C LYS A 304 -2.42 -16.62 -14.33
N PRO A 305 -2.99 -17.84 -14.23
CA PRO A 305 -3.31 -18.66 -15.39
C PRO A 305 -4.45 -18.05 -16.23
N GLN A 306 -4.56 -18.45 -17.49
CA GLN A 306 -5.71 -18.09 -18.32
C GLN A 306 -6.94 -18.94 -17.95
N GLY A 307 -8.14 -18.34 -17.99
CA GLY A 307 -9.42 -19.01 -17.75
C GLY A 307 -9.79 -19.19 -16.27
N GLY A 308 -8.99 -18.66 -15.35
CA GLY A 308 -9.18 -18.80 -13.90
C GLY A 308 -8.32 -19.92 -13.30
N GLY A 309 -8.48 -20.18 -12.01
CA GLY A 309 -7.68 -21.16 -11.27
C GLY A 309 -7.07 -20.57 -10.00
N GLN A 310 -5.78 -20.81 -9.75
CA GLN A 310 -5.06 -20.23 -8.61
C GLN A 310 -4.32 -18.95 -9.03
N LEU A 311 -4.56 -17.84 -8.31
CA LEU A 311 -3.71 -16.65 -8.38
C LEU A 311 -2.64 -16.77 -7.29
N VAL A 312 -1.37 -16.86 -7.66
CA VAL A 312 -0.26 -16.97 -6.71
C VAL A 312 0.36 -15.60 -6.50
N ILE A 313 0.43 -15.14 -5.26
CA ILE A 313 0.98 -13.83 -4.87
C ILE A 313 2.00 -13.97 -3.74
N SER A 314 2.79 -12.92 -3.46
CA SER A 314 3.58 -12.88 -2.22
C SER A 314 2.68 -12.54 -1.03
N TRP A 315 1.99 -11.40 -1.11
CA TRP A 315 1.09 -10.89 -0.08
C TRP A 315 0.03 -9.99 -0.73
N GLY A 316 -0.95 -9.54 0.04
CA GLY A 316 -2.00 -8.66 -0.45
C GLY A 316 -3.14 -8.46 0.55
N GLY A 317 -4.02 -7.53 0.22
CA GLY A 317 -5.18 -7.15 1.02
C GLY A 317 -6.34 -6.71 0.14
N ARG A 318 -7.28 -5.99 0.74
CA ARG A 318 -8.35 -5.30 0.01
C ARG A 318 -8.89 -4.13 0.82
N THR A 319 -9.41 -3.13 0.14
CA THR A 319 -10.12 -2.00 0.77
C THR A 319 -11.54 -1.87 0.22
N ALA A 320 -12.40 -1.15 0.95
CA ALA A 320 -13.78 -0.90 0.51
C ALA A 320 -13.78 0.18 -0.57
N ILE A 321 -14.63 0.03 -1.59
CA ILE A 321 -14.72 0.96 -2.72
C ILE A 321 -16.18 1.14 -3.17
N GLY A 322 -16.53 2.35 -3.60
CA GLY A 322 -17.91 2.69 -4.01
C GLY A 322 -18.91 2.86 -2.86
N THR A 323 -18.48 2.80 -1.60
CA THR A 323 -19.32 2.99 -0.41
C THR A 323 -18.96 4.30 0.34
N PRO A 324 -19.88 4.89 1.15
CA PRO A 324 -19.58 6.12 1.91
C PRO A 324 -18.51 5.98 3.01
N ASP A 325 -18.11 4.75 3.33
CA ASP A 325 -17.05 4.39 4.28
C ASP A 325 -15.79 3.81 3.60
N ALA A 326 -15.72 3.85 2.26
CA ALA A 326 -14.49 3.62 1.50
C ALA A 326 -13.47 4.71 1.81
N ASP A 327 -12.38 4.37 2.50
CA ASP A 327 -11.30 5.32 2.84
C ASP A 327 -9.98 5.09 2.06
N GLY A 328 -9.83 3.93 1.40
CA GLY A 328 -8.63 3.56 0.65
C GLY A 328 -7.53 2.92 1.48
N LEU A 329 -7.82 2.56 2.73
CA LEU A 329 -6.82 2.13 3.71
C LEU A 329 -6.97 0.65 4.09
N GLY A 330 -5.94 0.12 4.74
CA GLY A 330 -5.94 -1.22 5.36
C GLY A 330 -5.65 -2.37 4.39
N SER A 331 -5.14 -2.06 3.19
CA SER A 331 -4.85 -3.07 2.16
C SER A 331 -3.36 -3.38 2.08
N ASP A 332 -2.96 -4.58 2.53
CA ASP A 332 -1.56 -5.02 2.67
C ASP A 332 -0.82 -5.27 1.32
N ALA A 333 -0.97 -4.43 0.30
CA ALA A 333 -0.15 -4.50 -0.92
C ALA A 333 1.05 -3.53 -0.88
N THR A 334 0.83 -2.29 -0.45
CA THR A 334 1.87 -1.25 -0.30
C THR A 334 2.39 -1.20 1.14
N ALA A 335 3.59 -0.66 1.35
CA ALA A 335 4.22 -0.57 2.68
C ALA A 335 3.43 0.30 3.66
N ALA A 336 2.67 1.29 3.20
CA ALA A 336 1.72 2.05 4.03
C ALA A 336 0.40 1.31 4.35
N ASN A 337 0.09 0.21 3.66
CA ASN A 337 -1.21 -0.46 3.59
C ASN A 337 -2.32 0.41 2.96
N PHE A 338 -2.00 1.13 1.88
CA PHE A 338 -2.99 1.77 1.01
C PHE A 338 -3.45 0.82 -0.11
N GLY A 339 -4.70 0.95 -0.56
CA GLY A 339 -5.17 0.33 -1.80
C GLY A 339 -4.39 0.84 -3.02
N LEU A 340 -4.24 0.02 -4.05
CA LEU A 340 -3.34 0.35 -5.17
C LEU A 340 -3.90 1.46 -6.08
N ALA A 341 -5.20 1.77 -6.04
CA ALA A 341 -5.76 2.95 -6.68
C ALA A 341 -5.60 4.24 -5.84
N ALA A 342 -5.05 4.17 -4.62
CA ALA A 342 -4.97 5.30 -3.72
C ALA A 342 -3.89 6.31 -4.11
N GLY A 343 -4.32 7.45 -4.67
CA GLY A 343 -3.44 8.56 -5.00
C GLY A 343 -2.63 8.39 -6.29
N VAL A 344 -2.83 7.30 -7.01
CA VAL A 344 -2.21 7.04 -8.32
C VAL A 344 -2.75 8.03 -9.36
N VAL A 345 -1.85 8.69 -10.10
CA VAL A 345 -2.21 9.63 -11.17
C VAL A 345 -2.56 8.87 -12.45
N ARG A 346 -3.79 9.03 -12.93
CA ARG A 346 -4.35 8.26 -14.06
C ARG A 346 -4.30 9.05 -15.35
N LEU A 347 -4.24 8.36 -16.50
CA LEU A 347 -4.13 9.04 -17.80
C LEU A 347 -5.26 10.06 -18.09
N PRO A 348 -6.55 9.80 -17.76
CA PRO A 348 -7.62 10.78 -17.99
C PRO A 348 -7.42 12.10 -17.25
N GLU A 349 -6.77 12.09 -16.09
CA GLU A 349 -6.56 13.25 -15.22
C GLU A 349 -5.54 14.20 -15.83
N LEU A 350 -4.43 13.66 -16.36
CA LEU A 350 -3.43 14.44 -17.08
C LEU A 350 -3.92 14.91 -18.47
N GLN A 351 -4.81 14.15 -19.12
CA GLN A 351 -5.47 14.58 -20.35
C GLN A 351 -6.48 15.72 -20.11
N ALA A 352 -7.19 15.71 -18.99
CA ALA A 352 -8.09 16.79 -18.58
C ALA A 352 -7.35 18.00 -17.97
N GLY A 353 -6.12 17.82 -17.50
CA GLY A 353 -5.37 18.83 -16.75
C GLY A 353 -5.87 19.01 -15.30
N GLN A 354 -6.50 17.97 -14.72
CA GLN A 354 -7.18 18.06 -13.43
C GLN A 354 -7.03 16.75 -12.64
N ILE A 355 -6.43 16.82 -11.45
CA ILE A 355 -6.38 15.75 -10.45
C ILE A 355 -7.04 16.28 -9.16
N ASN A 356 -7.96 15.53 -8.58
CA ASN A 356 -8.85 15.99 -7.49
C ASN A 356 -8.62 15.27 -6.14
N HIS A 357 -7.42 14.74 -5.94
CA HIS A 357 -7.04 13.97 -4.74
C HIS A 357 -5.56 14.16 -4.40
N ALA A 358 -5.18 13.75 -3.18
CA ALA A 358 -3.79 13.65 -2.77
C ALA A 358 -3.10 12.52 -3.53
N LEU A 359 -1.83 12.68 -3.84
CA LEU A 359 -1.08 11.73 -4.65
C LEU A 359 -0.45 10.62 -3.80
N PHE A 360 -0.08 9.50 -4.41
CA PHE A 360 0.82 8.52 -3.83
C PHE A 360 2.26 8.96 -4.07
N MET A 361 3.09 8.94 -3.03
CA MET A 361 4.50 9.28 -3.12
C MET A 361 5.35 8.12 -2.61
N MET A 362 6.31 7.67 -3.42
CA MET A 362 7.43 6.88 -2.93
C MET A 362 8.58 7.80 -2.53
N ILE A 363 9.31 7.43 -1.47
CA ILE A 363 10.50 8.15 -0.99
C ILE A 363 11.69 7.21 -0.83
N LYS A 364 12.92 7.73 -0.75
CA LYS A 364 14.12 6.89 -0.63
C LYS A 364 14.15 5.97 0.61
N CYS A 365 13.66 6.46 1.75
CA CYS A 365 13.55 5.73 3.01
C CYS A 365 12.67 6.50 4.02
N ASP A 366 12.06 5.80 4.98
CA ASP A 366 11.13 6.41 5.96
C ASP A 366 11.80 6.91 7.26
N GLY A 367 11.12 7.80 7.98
CA GLY A 367 11.51 8.36 9.28
C GLY A 367 11.34 7.40 10.48
N GLY A 368 11.27 6.10 10.26
CA GLY A 368 11.08 5.04 11.25
C GLY A 368 9.61 4.81 11.59
N GLY A 369 8.88 4.08 10.76
CA GLY A 369 7.48 3.69 10.99
C GLY A 369 6.45 4.77 10.65
N HIS A 370 5.16 4.49 10.82
CA HIS A 370 4.06 5.29 10.24
C HIS A 370 3.43 6.41 11.10
N VAL A 371 2.67 7.27 10.42
CA VAL A 371 1.62 8.15 10.92
C VAL A 371 0.32 7.96 10.11
N TYR A 372 -0.83 8.42 10.63
CA TYR A 372 -2.10 8.34 9.89
C TYR A 372 -2.01 9.14 8.57
N PRO A 373 -2.32 8.54 7.40
CA PRO A 373 -3.26 7.42 7.26
C PRO A 373 -2.66 6.01 7.13
N ALA A 374 -1.33 5.87 7.10
CA ALA A 374 -0.68 4.57 6.96
C ALA A 374 -0.84 3.66 8.20
N MET A 375 -0.75 2.36 7.98
CA MET A 375 -0.83 1.30 9.00
C MET A 375 0.37 0.34 8.98
N GLY A 376 1.11 0.26 7.87
CA GLY A 376 2.36 -0.50 7.72
C GLY A 376 3.61 0.36 7.96
N ASN A 377 4.76 -0.04 7.43
CA ASN A 377 6.02 0.71 7.54
C ASN A 377 6.91 0.35 6.35
N GLY A 378 7.66 1.32 5.81
CA GLY A 378 8.61 1.11 4.72
C GLY A 378 10.01 0.78 5.22
N SER A 379 10.98 0.97 4.35
CA SER A 379 12.41 0.85 4.64
C SER A 379 12.91 2.11 5.37
N ALA A 380 13.05 2.03 6.69
CA ALA A 380 13.53 3.15 7.50
C ALA A 380 14.95 3.60 7.13
N CYS A 381 15.19 4.91 7.17
CA CYS A 381 16.50 5.51 6.94
C CYS A 381 17.53 5.13 8.02
N GLY A 382 18.80 5.41 7.73
CA GLY A 382 19.88 5.29 8.72
C GLY A 382 19.61 6.09 10.00
N SER A 383 20.07 5.56 11.14
CA SER A 383 19.76 6.12 12.46
C SER A 383 20.19 7.58 12.61
N GLY A 384 19.22 8.47 12.86
CA GLY A 384 19.45 9.91 13.00
C GLY A 384 19.04 10.75 11.79
N THR A 385 18.66 10.13 10.66
CA THR A 385 18.01 10.83 9.55
C THR A 385 16.61 11.29 9.95
N ILE A 386 16.28 12.56 9.70
CA ILE A 386 14.94 13.12 9.91
C ILE A 386 14.20 13.13 8.56
N ALA A 387 13.54 12.02 8.24
CA ALA A 387 12.78 11.83 7.02
C ALA A 387 11.27 11.79 7.28
N PRO A 388 10.42 12.05 6.26
CA PRO A 388 9.00 11.72 6.31
C PRO A 388 8.76 10.25 6.67
N LYS A 389 7.69 9.98 7.40
CA LYS A 389 7.23 8.64 7.77
C LYS A 389 6.23 8.11 6.75
N GLU A 390 5.99 6.80 6.71
CA GLU A 390 4.83 6.26 5.99
C GLU A 390 3.55 6.98 6.44
N GLY A 391 2.72 7.37 5.49
CA GLY A 391 1.52 8.18 5.70
C GLY A 391 1.76 9.65 6.05
N ALA A 392 2.99 10.15 6.07
CA ALA A 392 3.25 11.58 6.19
C ALA A 392 2.70 12.33 4.95
N ARG A 393 2.08 13.48 5.16
CA ARG A 393 1.47 14.28 4.09
C ARG A 393 2.45 15.38 3.64
N VAL A 394 3.14 15.13 2.54
CA VAL A 394 4.06 16.07 1.90
C VAL A 394 3.27 16.97 0.95
N PHE A 395 3.57 18.26 0.87
CA PHE A 395 2.85 19.18 -0.02
C PHE A 395 3.72 20.34 -0.51
N LEU A 396 3.21 21.09 -1.49
CA LEU A 396 3.80 22.33 -1.99
C LEU A 396 3.07 23.55 -1.41
N ASP A 397 3.81 24.39 -0.71
CA ASP A 397 3.36 25.66 -0.11
C ASP A 397 3.26 26.76 -1.18
N MET A 398 2.35 26.56 -2.14
CA MET A 398 2.19 27.40 -3.33
C MET A 398 0.73 27.82 -3.55
N THR A 399 0.52 29.07 -3.95
CA THR A 399 -0.81 29.55 -4.39
C THR A 399 -1.03 29.30 -5.89
N ASP A 400 -2.28 29.30 -6.34
CA ASP A 400 -2.62 29.09 -7.75
C ASP A 400 -2.01 30.17 -8.66
N GLU A 401 -1.87 31.41 -8.20
CA GLU A 401 -1.17 32.47 -8.93
C GLU A 401 0.33 32.18 -9.09
N GLN A 402 0.96 31.60 -8.07
CA GLN A 402 2.37 31.19 -8.13
C GLN A 402 2.56 30.01 -9.09
N ILE A 403 1.64 29.05 -9.11
CA ILE A 403 1.67 27.90 -10.02
C ILE A 403 1.42 28.36 -11.47
N ALA A 404 0.44 29.23 -11.69
CA ALA A 404 0.16 29.81 -13.00
C ALA A 404 1.34 30.65 -13.54
N ALA A 405 2.00 31.41 -12.68
CA ALA A 405 3.16 32.23 -13.04
C ALA A 405 4.39 31.43 -13.52
N LEU A 406 4.44 30.11 -13.26
CA LEU A 406 5.51 29.23 -13.78
C LEU A 406 5.33 28.85 -15.26
N GLY A 407 4.15 29.07 -15.85
CA GLY A 407 3.90 28.76 -17.27
C GLY A 407 4.04 27.27 -17.63
N LEU A 408 3.74 26.36 -16.69
CA LEU A 408 3.93 24.93 -16.85
C LEU A 408 3.00 24.33 -17.93
N PRO A 409 3.43 23.25 -18.64
CA PRO A 409 2.53 22.44 -19.47
C PRO A 409 1.36 21.90 -18.64
N THR A 410 0.17 21.79 -19.24
CA THR A 410 -1.10 21.43 -18.57
C THR A 410 -1.00 20.18 -17.68
N TRP A 411 -0.36 19.11 -18.17
CA TRP A 411 -0.18 17.88 -17.38
C TRP A 411 0.65 18.09 -16.11
N LYS A 412 1.65 18.97 -16.17
CA LYS A 412 2.55 19.27 -15.07
C LYS A 412 1.91 20.25 -14.09
N ALA A 413 1.18 21.23 -14.61
CA ALA A 413 0.35 22.11 -13.80
C ALA A 413 -0.65 21.30 -12.95
N ALA A 414 -1.33 20.30 -13.53
CA ALA A 414 -2.25 19.42 -12.81
C ALA A 414 -1.61 18.73 -11.59
N ILE A 415 -0.42 18.14 -11.76
CA ILE A 415 0.31 17.46 -10.67
C ILE A 415 0.76 18.48 -9.60
N ILE A 416 1.25 19.66 -10.01
CA ILE A 416 1.72 20.69 -9.07
C ILE A 416 0.54 21.32 -8.29
N THR A 417 -0.60 21.56 -8.93
CA THR A 417 -1.84 22.00 -8.25
C THR A 417 -2.35 20.93 -7.29
N ALA A 418 -2.35 19.65 -7.67
CA ALA A 418 -2.72 18.57 -6.75
C ALA A 418 -1.77 18.49 -5.54
N LEU A 419 -0.45 18.65 -5.76
CA LEU A 419 0.54 18.72 -4.68
C LEU A 419 0.38 19.96 -3.77
N ALA A 420 -0.26 21.03 -4.22
CA ALA A 420 -0.56 22.20 -3.39
C ALA A 420 -1.91 22.10 -2.66
N HIS A 421 -2.96 21.65 -3.35
CA HIS A 421 -4.34 21.59 -2.82
C HIS A 421 -4.57 20.35 -1.94
N TYR A 422 -3.92 19.24 -2.27
CA TYR A 422 -4.07 17.95 -1.58
C TYR A 422 -2.74 17.36 -1.11
N GLY A 423 -1.60 17.74 -1.69
CA GLY A 423 -0.31 17.13 -1.37
C GLY A 423 -0.22 15.67 -1.85
N ALA A 424 0.68 14.92 -1.23
CA ALA A 424 0.85 13.49 -1.42
C ALA A 424 1.06 12.79 -0.08
N PHE A 425 0.64 11.53 0.02
CA PHE A 425 0.99 10.66 1.14
C PHE A 425 2.18 9.80 0.76
N VAL A 426 3.17 9.74 1.64
CA VAL A 426 4.20 8.70 1.59
C VAL A 426 3.49 7.35 1.70
N GLY A 427 3.66 6.50 0.69
CA GLY A 427 2.99 5.21 0.57
C GLY A 427 3.91 4.00 0.46
N ASP A 428 5.16 4.22 0.02
CA ASP A 428 6.20 3.19 0.00
C ASP A 428 7.63 3.79 -0.05
N THR A 429 8.63 2.91 0.00
CA THR A 429 10.06 3.27 -0.06
C THR A 429 10.78 2.63 -1.25
N GLY A 430 11.40 3.45 -2.10
CA GLY A 430 11.98 3.05 -3.38
C GLY A 430 13.46 3.42 -3.56
N GLY A 431 14.00 3.10 -4.75
CA GLY A 431 15.40 3.39 -5.09
C GLY A 431 15.69 4.85 -5.48
N SER A 432 14.65 5.59 -5.88
CA SER A 432 14.69 7.00 -6.27
C SER A 432 14.87 7.95 -5.07
N PRO A 433 15.20 9.24 -5.28
CA PRO A 433 15.14 10.23 -4.21
C PRO A 433 13.72 10.31 -3.62
N TRP A 434 12.74 10.53 -4.50
CA TRP A 434 11.30 10.44 -4.27
C TRP A 434 10.58 10.61 -5.61
N GLU A 435 9.35 10.12 -5.72
CA GLU A 435 8.58 10.07 -6.97
C GLU A 435 7.08 10.02 -6.71
N ILE A 436 6.28 10.31 -7.74
CA ILE A 436 4.81 10.35 -7.73
C ILE A 436 4.29 9.22 -8.59
N GLU A 437 3.35 8.42 -8.08
CA GLU A 437 2.92 7.21 -8.77
C GLU A 437 1.96 7.48 -9.93
N LEU A 438 2.15 6.75 -11.03
CA LEU A 438 1.29 6.76 -12.21
C LEU A 438 0.49 5.45 -12.33
N GLU A 439 -0.63 5.52 -13.03
CA GLU A 439 -1.35 4.32 -13.47
C GLU A 439 -0.49 3.56 -14.48
N SER A 440 -0.18 2.29 -14.21
CA SER A 440 0.58 1.47 -15.15
C SER A 440 -0.18 1.34 -16.47
N ALA A 441 0.51 1.58 -17.59
CA ALA A 441 -0.05 1.39 -18.92
C ALA A 441 -0.44 -0.07 -19.21
N SER A 442 0.00 -1.03 -18.38
CA SER A 442 -0.47 -2.42 -18.37
C SER A 442 -1.99 -2.53 -18.19
N THR A 443 -2.64 -1.54 -17.56
CA THR A 443 -4.11 -1.36 -17.55
C THR A 443 -4.74 -1.45 -18.94
N TYR A 444 -4.05 -0.96 -19.96
CA TYR A 444 -4.50 -0.88 -21.35
C TYR A 444 -3.84 -1.95 -22.24
N THR A 445 -2.51 -2.11 -22.17
CA THR A 445 -1.77 -3.09 -22.98
C THR A 445 -2.13 -4.53 -22.62
N SER A 446 -2.68 -4.79 -21.42
CA SER A 446 -3.29 -6.07 -21.05
C SER A 446 -4.23 -6.61 -22.13
N PHE A 447 -5.09 -5.73 -22.65
CA PHE A 447 -6.16 -6.05 -23.58
C PHE A 447 -5.75 -5.90 -25.05
N GLY A 448 -4.45 -5.75 -25.34
CA GLY A 448 -3.93 -5.57 -26.70
C GLY A 448 -4.16 -4.19 -27.29
N MET A 449 -4.52 -3.18 -26.48
CA MET A 449 -4.50 -1.79 -26.93
C MET A 449 -3.06 -1.28 -27.10
N PRO A 450 -2.80 -0.34 -28.04
CA PRO A 450 -1.59 0.47 -28.02
C PRO A 450 -1.47 1.22 -26.69
N ASP A 451 -0.26 1.40 -26.19
CA ASP A 451 0.01 2.16 -24.96
C ASP A 451 -0.45 3.63 -25.12
N PRO A 452 -1.50 4.06 -24.39
CA PRO A 452 -2.07 5.39 -24.55
C PRO A 452 -1.27 6.45 -23.76
N TRP A 453 -0.48 6.03 -22.76
CA TRP A 453 0.45 6.90 -22.04
C TRP A 453 1.64 7.28 -22.94
N VAL A 454 2.15 6.35 -23.74
CA VAL A 454 3.17 6.63 -24.78
C VAL A 454 2.63 7.58 -25.84
N ASP A 455 1.41 7.35 -26.31
CA ASP A 455 0.74 8.23 -27.28
C ASP A 455 0.52 9.65 -26.71
N PHE A 456 0.23 9.76 -25.40
CA PHE A 456 0.14 11.02 -24.66
C PHE A 456 1.50 11.71 -24.48
N ALA A 457 2.53 11.00 -24.02
CA ALA A 457 3.85 11.57 -23.74
C ALA A 457 4.52 12.13 -25.01
N LYS A 458 4.33 11.48 -26.17
CA LYS A 458 4.79 11.97 -27.49
C LYS A 458 4.21 13.31 -27.91
N GLN A 459 3.16 13.80 -27.24
CA GLN A 459 2.53 15.09 -27.50
C GLN A 459 2.98 16.18 -26.51
N GLN A 460 3.74 15.84 -25.46
CA GLN A 460 4.14 16.80 -24.42
C GLN A 460 5.48 17.47 -24.72
N PRO A 461 5.64 18.78 -24.42
CA PRO A 461 6.89 19.49 -24.66
C PRO A 461 8.02 18.99 -23.75
N GLY A 462 9.23 18.87 -24.31
CA GLY A 462 10.43 18.49 -23.58
C GLY A 462 10.57 17.00 -23.25
N VAL A 463 9.63 16.15 -23.67
CA VAL A 463 9.72 14.69 -23.48
C VAL A 463 10.90 14.13 -24.26
N THR A 464 11.66 13.23 -23.63
CA THR A 464 12.79 12.52 -24.24
C THR A 464 12.54 11.02 -24.28
N GLU A 465 13.04 10.34 -25.32
CA GLU A 465 13.03 8.88 -25.37
C GLU A 465 14.34 8.32 -24.82
N TRP A 466 14.26 7.43 -23.82
CA TRP A 466 15.40 6.77 -23.20
C TRP A 466 15.11 5.30 -22.93
N ARG A 467 15.95 4.41 -23.48
CA ARG A 467 15.77 2.94 -23.38
C ARG A 467 14.34 2.48 -23.72
N SER A 468 13.81 2.99 -24.83
CA SER A 468 12.45 2.72 -25.35
C SER A 468 11.29 3.21 -24.47
N LYS A 469 11.57 4.02 -23.44
CA LYS A 469 10.58 4.69 -22.60
C LYS A 469 10.54 6.19 -22.91
N TYR A 470 9.45 6.85 -22.55
CA TYR A 470 9.28 8.31 -22.71
C TYR A 470 9.26 8.98 -21.35
N VAL A 471 10.19 9.90 -21.12
CA VAL A 471 10.43 10.59 -19.83
C VAL A 471 9.74 11.95 -19.83
N LEU A 472 8.86 12.18 -18.87
CA LEU A 472 8.09 13.41 -18.67
C LEU A 472 8.88 14.40 -17.79
N PRO A 473 9.29 15.59 -18.28
CA PRO A 473 10.16 16.52 -17.55
C PRO A 473 9.43 17.21 -16.38
N PHE A 474 9.36 16.55 -15.24
CA PHE A 474 8.67 16.94 -14.01
C PHE A 474 9.61 17.68 -13.04
N ALA A 475 10.86 17.25 -12.93
CA ALA A 475 11.81 17.67 -11.91
C ALA A 475 12.24 19.16 -11.98
N ASP A 476 12.27 19.75 -13.18
CA ASP A 476 12.76 21.10 -13.42
C ASP A 476 11.69 22.20 -13.31
N GLY A 477 12.12 23.45 -13.10
CA GLY A 477 11.24 24.63 -13.06
C GLY A 477 10.51 24.87 -11.73
N ILE A 478 10.65 23.97 -10.75
CA ILE A 478 10.09 24.12 -9.39
C ILE A 478 11.23 24.33 -8.39
N ASP A 479 11.09 25.31 -7.49
CA ASP A 479 11.98 25.48 -6.33
C ASP A 479 11.51 24.58 -5.18
N TRP A 480 11.82 23.28 -5.30
CA TRP A 480 11.45 22.27 -4.31
C TRP A 480 11.99 22.60 -2.91
N GLY A 481 13.19 23.18 -2.80
CA GLY A 481 13.80 23.55 -1.52
C GLY A 481 13.03 24.64 -0.77
N ARG A 482 12.44 25.58 -1.51
CA ARG A 482 11.57 26.63 -0.96
C ARG A 482 10.17 26.11 -0.62
N TYR A 483 9.54 25.39 -1.53
CA TYR A 483 8.09 25.12 -1.46
C TYR A 483 7.70 23.80 -0.82
N LEU A 484 8.56 22.79 -0.76
CA LEU A 484 8.22 21.51 -0.15
C LEU A 484 8.02 21.64 1.37
N LYS A 485 6.95 21.03 1.90
CA LYS A 485 6.57 21.02 3.33
C LYS A 485 5.98 19.66 3.72
N VAL A 486 5.89 19.41 5.02
CA VAL A 486 5.21 18.24 5.61
C VAL A 486 4.19 18.72 6.63
N ALA A 487 2.93 18.33 6.47
CA ALA A 487 1.87 18.68 7.41
C ALA A 487 1.94 17.82 8.68
N ASP A 488 1.59 18.43 9.83
CA ASP A 488 1.40 17.72 11.10
C ASP A 488 0.32 16.65 10.92
N PRO A 489 0.51 15.41 11.41
CA PRO A 489 -0.51 14.36 11.34
C PRO A 489 -1.90 14.76 11.86
N CYS A 490 -2.01 15.80 12.71
CA CYS A 490 -3.30 16.34 13.13
C CYS A 490 -4.17 16.86 11.96
N VAL A 491 -3.55 17.38 10.89
CA VAL A 491 -4.23 17.95 9.71
C VAL A 491 -4.94 16.84 8.93
N THR A 492 -4.25 15.74 8.65
CA THR A 492 -4.84 14.56 8.01
C THR A 492 -5.90 13.90 8.90
N GLN A 493 -5.70 13.90 10.22
CA GLN A 493 -6.66 13.38 11.18
C GLN A 493 -7.87 14.30 11.41
N ARG A 494 -7.91 15.51 10.81
CA ARG A 494 -8.92 16.56 11.06
C ARG A 494 -9.10 16.85 12.57
N THR A 495 -7.99 16.90 13.29
CA THR A 495 -7.91 17.27 14.73
C THR A 495 -7.21 18.61 14.95
N CYS A 496 -6.64 19.17 13.89
CA CYS A 496 -6.35 20.58 13.66
C CYS A 496 -6.78 20.93 12.22
#